data_AF-A0A940AMU6-F1
#
_entry.id   AF-A0A940AMU6-F1
#
_cell.length_a   1.000
_cell.length_b   1.000
_cell.length_c   1.000
_cell.angle_alpha   90.00
_cell.angle_beta   90.00
_cell.angle_gamma   90.00
#
_symmetry.space_group_name_H-M   'P 1'
#
loop_
_entity.id
_entity.type
_entity.pdbx_description
1 polymer ?
#
loop_
_entity_poly.entity_id
_entity_poly.type
_entity_poly.pdbx_seq_one_letter_code
_entity_poly.pdbx_strand_id
1 'polypeptide(L)' 'MIFPLEQLVQFDDNIYEITVAASRRAYQLAKVNDPEIAANSDKVVCVAARQLFNHIVNYRIEE' A
#
# COMPACT_ATOMS: atom_id res chain seq x y z
N MET A 1 1.48 -9.14 9.71
CA MET A 1 2.47 -8.19 9.14
C MET A 1 2.65 -6.94 10.01
N ILE A 2 3.81 -6.28 9.94
CA ILE A 2 4.09 -4.95 10.53
C ILE A 2 4.23 -3.95 9.37
N PHE A 3 3.87 -2.69 9.60
CA PHE A 3 3.96 -1.64 8.57
C PHE A 3 5.42 -1.46 8.11
N PRO A 4 5.69 -1.27 6.80
CA PRO A 4 7.03 -1.09 6.25
C PRO A 4 7.65 0.28 6.65
N LEU A 5 8.09 0.41 7.90
CA LEU A 5 8.63 1.66 8.45
C LEU A 5 9.98 2.04 7.84
N GLU A 6 10.82 1.06 7.50
CA GLU A 6 12.11 1.34 6.85
C GLU A 6 11.91 1.99 5.48
N GLN A 7 11.02 1.42 4.66
CA GLN A 7 10.67 1.98 3.35
C GLN A 7 10.02 3.36 3.50
N LEU A 8 9.18 3.55 4.53
CA LEU A 8 8.57 4.85 4.83
C LEU A 8 9.63 5.92 5.17
N VAL A 9 10.67 5.56 5.93
CA VAL A 9 11.75 6.48 6.30
C VAL A 9 12.68 6.78 5.10
N GLN A 10 12.87 5.81 4.20
CA GLN A 10 13.71 5.97 3.00
C GLN A 10 12.98 6.65 1.83
N PHE A 11 11.66 6.78 1.89
CA PHE A 11 10.86 7.40 0.83
C PHE A 11 11.09 8.91 0.78
N ASP A 12 11.63 9.40 -0.34
CA ASP A 12 12.01 10.80 -0.53
C ASP A 12 11.02 11.61 -1.39
N ASP A 13 9.98 10.96 -1.91
CA ASP A 13 8.95 11.59 -2.75
C ASP A 13 7.75 12.05 -1.90
N ASN A 14 6.67 12.47 -2.56
CA ASN A 14 5.52 13.08 -1.91
C ASN A 14 4.76 12.08 -1.02
N ILE A 15 4.97 12.24 0.30
CA ILE A 15 4.37 11.39 1.33
C ILE A 15 2.84 11.40 1.30
N TYR A 16 2.21 12.50 0.88
CA TYR A 16 0.76 12.58 0.78
C TYR A 16 0.25 11.73 -0.38
N GLU A 17 0.97 11.70 -1.50
CA GLU A 17 0.57 10.93 -2.68
C GLU A 17 0.61 9.44 -2.40
N ILE A 18 1.71 8.95 -1.81
CA ILE A 18 1.82 7.53 -1.47
C ILE A 18 0.80 7.13 -0.39
N THR A 19 0.44 8.03 0.53
CA THR A 19 -0.59 7.78 1.54
C THR A 19 -1.98 7.65 0.89
N VAL A 20 -2.30 8.53 -0.06
CA VAL A 20 -3.55 8.44 -0.85
C VAL A 20 -3.56 7.18 -1.70
N ALA A 21 -2.45 6.86 -2.38
CA ALA A 21 -2.30 5.66 -3.17
C ALA A 21 -2.48 4.39 -2.33
N ALA A 22 -1.85 4.32 -1.14
CA ALA A 22 -1.97 3.21 -0.22
C ALA A 22 -3.41 3.01 0.26
N SER A 23 -4.10 4.11 0.56
CA SER A 23 -5.51 4.09 0.98
C SER A 23 -6.42 3.58 -0.14
N ARG A 24 -6.24 4.09 -1.37
CA ARG A 24 -7.00 3.63 -2.55
C ARG A 24 -6.71 2.17 -2.87
N ARG A 25 -5.44 1.74 -2.79
CA ARG A 25 -5.04 0.36 -3.04
C ARG A 25 -5.58 -0.59 -1.97
N ALA A 26 -5.54 -0.19 -0.70
CA ALA A 26 -6.12 -0.97 0.39
C ALA A 26 -7.62 -1.20 0.18
N TYR A 27 -8.35 -0.16 -0.26
CA TYR A 27 -9.76 -0.27 -0.61
C TYR A 27 -9.98 -1.26 -1.77
N GLN A 28 -9.17 -1.20 -2.83
CA GLN A 28 -9.25 -2.16 -3.95
C GLN A 28 -9.05 -3.60 -3.49
N LEU A 29 -7.99 -3.86 -2.71
CA LEU A 29 -7.67 -5.17 -2.17
C LEU A 29 -8.84 -5.70 -1.32
N ALA A 30 -9.38 -4.87 -0.43
CA ALA A 30 -10.53 -5.25 0.41
C ALA A 30 -11.77 -5.56 -0.43
N LYS A 31 -12.04 -4.78 -1.47
CA LYS A 31 -13.21 -4.96 -2.33
C LYS A 31 -13.17 -6.27 -3.13
N VAL A 32 -11.98 -6.71 -3.54
CA VAL A 32 -11.80 -7.97 -4.30
C VAL A 32 -11.57 -9.18 -3.40
N ASN A 33 -11.57 -9.00 -2.07
CA ASN A 33 -11.22 -10.04 -1.10
C ASN A 33 -9.91 -10.76 -1.46
N ASP A 34 -8.86 -9.98 -1.73
CA ASP A 34 -7.58 -10.53 -2.16
C ASP A 34 -7.03 -11.54 -1.13
N PRO A 35 -6.66 -12.78 -1.54
CA PRO A 35 -6.11 -13.79 -0.64
C PRO A 35 -4.86 -13.34 0.13
N GLU A 36 -4.10 -12.39 -0.41
CA GLU A 36 -2.92 -11.83 0.25
C GLU A 36 -3.30 -11.14 1.57
N ILE A 37 -4.52 -10.61 1.70
CA ILE A 37 -5.00 -9.98 2.94
C ILE A 37 -5.09 -10.99 4.07
N ALA A 38 -5.74 -12.14 3.82
CA ALA A 38 -5.91 -13.20 4.81
C ALA A 38 -4.54 -13.78 5.24
N ALA A 39 -3.62 -13.93 4.28
CA ALA A 39 -2.25 -14.36 4.56
C ALA A 39 -1.45 -13.36 5.44
N ASN A 40 -1.89 -12.11 5.52
CA ASN A 40 -1.22 -11.03 6.26
C ASN A 40 -2.02 -10.55 7.51
N SER A 41 -2.93 -11.38 8.01
CA SER A 41 -3.75 -11.12 9.20
C SER A 41 -4.69 -9.91 9.05
N ASP A 42 -5.30 -9.77 7.88
CA ASP A 42 -6.28 -8.73 7.56
C ASP A 42 -5.75 -7.28 7.64
N LYS A 43 -4.43 -7.11 7.70
CA LYS A 43 -3.77 -5.81 7.71
C LYS A 43 -3.64 -5.23 6.30
N VAL A 44 -4.78 -4.97 5.67
CA VAL A 44 -4.89 -4.56 4.27
C VAL A 44 -4.06 -3.31 3.93
N VAL A 45 -3.97 -2.34 4.83
CA VAL A 45 -3.16 -1.12 4.66
C VAL A 45 -1.66 -1.45 4.61
N CYS A 46 -1.19 -2.39 5.43
CA CYS A 46 0.22 -2.81 5.42
C CYS A 46 0.58 -3.52 4.11
N VAL A 47 -0.33 -4.37 3.61
CA VAL A 47 -0.17 -5.06 2.32
C VAL A 47 -0.12 -4.07 1.17
N ALA A 48 -1.07 -3.13 1.13
CA ALA A 48 -1.12 -2.08 0.11
C ALA A 48 0.14 -1.21 0.12
N ALA A 49 0.58 -0.74 1.29
CA ALA A 49 1.79 0.06 1.42
C ALA A 49 3.02 -0.69 0.92
N ARG A 50 3.17 -1.98 1.27
CA ARG A 50 4.29 -2.80 0.77
C ARG A 50 4.25 -2.99 -0.74
N GLN A 51 3.08 -3.21 -1.34
CA GLN A 51 2.97 -3.33 -2.79
C GLN A 51 3.44 -2.05 -3.50
N LEU A 52 3.16 -0.88 -2.91
CA LEU A 52 3.58 0.41 -3.45
C LEU A 52 5.09 0.66 -3.23
N PHE A 53 5.59 0.48 -2.01
CA PHE A 53 7.02 0.68 -1.71
C PHE A 53 7.93 -0.28 -2.48
N ASN A 54 7.48 -1.50 -2.75
CA ASN A 54 8.23 -2.48 -3.53
C ASN A 54 7.96 -2.39 -5.04
N HIS A 55 7.22 -1.39 -5.51
CA HIS A 55 6.86 -1.18 -6.91
C HIS A 55 6.17 -2.38 -7.59
N ILE A 56 5.50 -3.23 -6.80
CA ILE A 56 4.61 -4.29 -7.31
C ILE A 56 3.38 -3.65 -7.98
N VAL A 57 2.93 -2.52 -7.42
CA VAL A 57 1.88 -1.67 -7.97
C VAL A 57 2.40 -0.25 -8.02
N ASN A 58 2.21 0.41 -9.16
CA ASN A 58 2.52 1.83 -9.32
C ASN A 58 1.24 2.67 -9.23
N TYR A 59 1.40 3.92 -8.84
CA TYR A 59 0.31 4.90 -8.82
C TYR A 59 0.69 6.13 -9.64
N ARG A 60 -0.33 6.85 -10.08
CA ARG A 60 -0.21 8.17 -10.71
C ARG A 60 -1.46 8.95 -10.31
N ILE A 61 -1.31 10.23 -10.01
CA ILE A 61 -2.46 11.12 -9.83
C ILE A 61 -3.07 11.40 -11.21
N GLU A 62 -4.38 11.24 -11.33
CA GLU A 62 -5.11 11.60 -12.54
C GLU A 62 -5.02 13.12 -12.77
N GLU A 63 -4.64 13.52 -13.99
CA GLU A 63 -4.68 14.92 -14.46
C GLU A 63 -6.09 15.33 -14.86
#